data_AF-A0A656JJE1-F1
#
_entry.id   AF-A0A656JJE1-F1
#
_cell.length_a   1.000
_cell.length_b   1.000
_cell.length_c   1.000
_cell.angle_alpha   90.00
_cell.angle_beta   90.00
_cell.angle_gamma   90.00
#
_symmetry.space_group_name_H-M   'P 1'
#
loop_
_entity.id
_entity.type
_entity.pdbx_description
1 polymer ?
#
loop_
_entity_poly.entity_id
_entity_poly.type
_entity_poly.pdbx_seq_one_letter_code
_entity_poly.pdbx_strand_id
1 'polypeptide(L)'
;MKKLTVPALDATEVFDTCVSGLENPDLAERFKAARDSIIELFLGYTEKANTSELYCLPLSAHARPDQEVVAILTKKEFMSLYSNQLLNKGKAARTYYDKLIISAPLAKCPLCGFGQATTLDHFLSKARYPAYSILPINLVPACTDCNKVKGASAVTEANQQPHLYFECVRFEKEPWVFAEL
;
A
#
# COMPACT_ATOMS: atom_id res chain seq x y z
N MET A 1 -10.25 -6.07 -13.43
CA MET A 1 -9.27 -6.18 -12.33
C MET A 1 -8.77 -7.61 -12.28
N LYS A 2 -7.45 -7.85 -12.19
CA LYS A 2 -6.85 -9.20 -12.20
C LYS A 2 -6.22 -9.52 -10.86
N LYS A 3 -6.49 -10.70 -10.28
CA LYS A 3 -5.87 -11.10 -9.02
C LYS A 3 -4.34 -11.14 -9.15
N LEU A 4 -3.66 -10.72 -8.09
CA LEU A 4 -2.21 -10.76 -7.99
C LEU A 4 -1.77 -11.77 -6.92
N THR A 5 -0.59 -12.34 -7.11
CA THR A 5 0.10 -13.06 -6.04
C THR A 5 0.57 -12.06 -4.98
N VAL A 6 0.40 -12.39 -3.71
CA VAL A 6 0.95 -11.61 -2.59
C VAL A 6 2.46 -11.46 -2.81
N PRO A 7 3.02 -10.24 -2.75
CA PRO A 7 4.46 -10.05 -2.93
C PRO A 7 5.23 -10.74 -1.81
N ALA A 8 6.26 -11.52 -2.18
CA ALA A 8 7.19 -12.16 -1.24
C ALA A 8 8.23 -11.14 -0.72
N LEU A 9 7.75 -10.09 -0.05
CA LEU A 9 8.56 -9.04 0.57
C LEU A 9 8.23 -8.98 2.06
N ASP A 10 9.25 -9.00 2.91
CA ASP A 10 9.08 -8.83 4.35
C ASP A 10 8.82 -7.35 4.67
N ALA A 11 7.63 -7.06 5.20
CA ALA A 11 7.25 -5.69 5.55
C ALA A 11 8.19 -5.06 6.60
N THR A 12 8.75 -5.89 7.49
CA THR A 12 9.73 -5.47 8.50
C THR A 12 11.04 -5.05 7.85
N GLU A 13 11.55 -5.85 6.91
CA GLU A 13 12.77 -5.54 6.16
C GLU A 13 12.61 -4.27 5.33
N VAL A 14 11.44 -4.10 4.68
CA VAL A 14 11.12 -2.88 3.92
C VAL A 14 11.10 -1.66 4.85
N PHE A 15 10.48 -1.78 6.02
CA PHE A 15 10.46 -0.72 7.03
C PHE A 15 11.88 -0.36 7.49
N ASP A 16 12.65 -1.35 7.94
CA ASP A 16 14.01 -1.14 8.46
C ASP A 16 14.92 -0.50 7.40
N THR A 17 14.81 -0.93 6.14
CA THR A 17 15.56 -0.34 5.01
C THR A 17 15.14 1.10 4.72
N CYS A 18 13.85 1.43 4.83
CA CYS A 18 13.39 2.81 4.66
C CYS A 18 13.93 3.70 5.78
N VAL A 19 13.86 3.24 7.03
CA VAL A 19 14.30 3.98 8.22
C VAL A 19 15.82 4.18 8.21
N SER A 20 16.60 3.18 7.80
CA SER A 20 18.07 3.31 7.69
C SER A 20 18.52 4.34 6.65
N GLY A 21 17.66 4.64 5.66
CA GLY A 21 17.95 5.64 4.62
C GLY A 21 17.60 7.08 5.00
N LEU A 22 17.04 7.31 6.19
CA LEU A 22 16.69 8.64 6.68
C LEU A 22 17.94 9.46 7.01
N GLU A 23 17.99 10.68 6.47
CA GLU A 23 19.11 11.61 6.67
C GLU A 23 19.02 12.36 8.00
N ASN A 24 17.81 12.50 8.57
CA ASN A 24 17.59 13.13 9.87
C ASN A 24 17.68 12.06 10.98
N PRO A 25 18.72 12.10 11.85
CA PRO A 25 18.91 11.10 12.90
C PRO A 25 17.78 11.10 13.94
N ASP A 26 17.24 12.27 14.31
CA ASP A 26 16.12 12.35 15.26
C ASP A 26 14.87 11.64 14.71
N LEU A 27 14.54 11.91 13.44
CA LEU A 27 13.41 11.26 12.80
C LEU A 27 13.62 9.75 12.70
N ALA A 28 14.85 9.31 12.40
CA ALA A 28 15.19 7.89 12.34
C ALA A 28 15.01 7.21 13.70
N GLU A 29 15.49 7.84 14.79
CA GLU A 29 15.31 7.31 16.14
C GLU A 29 13.83 7.26 16.54
N ARG A 30 13.02 8.25 16.18
CA ARG A 30 11.56 8.21 16.42
C ARG A 30 10.87 7.06 15.68
N PHE A 31 11.25 6.79 14.42
CA PHE A 31 10.76 5.62 13.69
C PHE A 31 11.23 4.30 14.32
N LYS A 32 12.50 4.19 14.73
CA LYS A 32 13.01 3.01 15.43
C LYS A 32 12.30 2.77 16.76
N ALA A 33 12.04 3.81 17.53
CA ALA A 33 11.31 3.73 18.79
C ALA A 33 9.84 3.28 18.60
N ALA A 34 9.22 3.65 17.48
CA ALA A 34 7.86 3.26 17.12
C ALA A 34 7.79 1.95 16.32
N ARG A 35 8.92 1.26 16.07
CA ARG A 35 9.02 0.12 15.16
C ARG A 35 8.01 -0.95 15.47
N ASP A 36 7.97 -1.43 16.72
CA ASP A 36 7.11 -2.57 17.09
C ASP A 36 5.62 -2.23 16.93
N SER A 37 5.21 -1.00 17.29
CA SER A 37 3.85 -0.51 17.05
C SER A 37 3.50 -0.44 15.56
N ILE A 38 4.45 -0.08 14.69
CA ILE A 38 4.23 -0.02 13.24
C ILE A 38 4.11 -1.42 12.65
N ILE A 39 4.95 -2.37 13.11
CA ILE A 39 4.86 -3.77 12.66
C ILE A 39 3.53 -4.39 13.13
N GLU A 40 3.07 -4.09 14.34
CA GLU A 40 1.74 -4.50 14.82
C GLU A 40 0.62 -3.98 13.91
N LEU A 41 0.70 -2.72 13.46
CA LEU A 41 -0.25 -2.20 12.47
C LEU A 41 -0.19 -2.97 11.14
N PHE A 42 0.99 -3.35 10.65
CA PHE A 42 1.13 -4.13 9.42
C PHE A 42 0.51 -5.52 9.54
N LEU A 43 0.63 -6.15 10.71
CA LEU A 43 -0.07 -7.40 11.01
C LEU A 43 -1.59 -7.20 11.00
N GLY A 44 -2.09 -6.15 11.68
CA GLY A 44 -3.51 -5.79 11.67
C GLY A 44 -4.07 -5.50 10.28
N TYR A 45 -3.27 -4.89 9.39
CA TYR A 45 -3.65 -4.74 7.98
C TYR A 45 -3.86 -6.10 7.33
N THR A 46 -2.94 -7.03 7.52
CA THR A 46 -2.99 -8.37 6.92
C THR A 46 -4.24 -9.12 7.40
N GLU A 47 -4.54 -9.08 8.70
CA GLU A 47 -5.74 -9.68 9.27
C GLU A 47 -7.02 -9.11 8.64
N LYS A 48 -7.12 -7.78 8.59
CA LYS A 48 -8.29 -7.10 8.01
C LYS A 48 -8.40 -7.27 6.50
N ALA A 49 -7.29 -7.42 5.78
CA ALA A 49 -7.31 -7.72 4.36
C ALA A 49 -7.84 -9.14 4.08
N ASN A 50 -7.50 -10.13 4.93
CA ASN A 50 -7.99 -11.50 4.79
C ASN A 50 -9.50 -11.64 5.07
N THR A 51 -10.06 -10.79 5.93
CA THR A 51 -11.49 -10.77 6.25
C THR A 51 -12.29 -9.75 5.42
N SER A 52 -11.65 -9.03 4.48
CA SER A 52 -12.26 -7.95 3.72
C SER A 52 -12.86 -6.83 4.61
N GLU A 53 -12.15 -6.46 5.67
CA GLU A 53 -12.55 -5.47 6.67
C GLU A 53 -11.55 -4.30 6.79
N LEU A 54 -10.81 -3.96 5.72
CA LEU A 54 -9.85 -2.85 5.73
C LEU A 54 -10.48 -1.49 6.06
N TYR A 55 -11.80 -1.33 5.84
CA TYR A 55 -12.58 -0.17 6.25
C TYR A 55 -12.64 0.04 7.77
N CYS A 56 -12.33 -0.99 8.57
CA CYS A 56 -12.25 -0.90 10.03
C CYS A 56 -10.93 -0.28 10.52
N LEU A 57 -9.92 -0.15 9.66
CA LEU A 57 -8.63 0.40 10.06
C LEU A 57 -8.75 1.91 10.37
N PRO A 58 -8.03 2.41 11.38
CA PRO A 58 -8.07 3.81 11.75
C PRO A 58 -7.53 4.69 10.60
N LEU A 59 -8.22 5.79 10.35
CA LEU A 59 -7.88 6.74 9.29
C LEU A 59 -7.41 8.08 9.88
N SER A 60 -6.55 8.76 9.14
CA SER A 60 -6.13 10.13 9.41
C SER A 60 -7.09 11.15 8.78
N ALA A 61 -7.24 12.30 9.44
CA ALA A 61 -8.02 13.41 8.95
C ALA A 61 -7.48 13.94 7.60
N HIS A 62 -8.39 14.48 6.80
CA HIS A 62 -8.03 15.13 5.55
C HIS A 62 -7.25 16.41 5.85
N ALA A 63 -6.26 16.73 5.01
CA ALA A 63 -5.50 17.99 5.08
C ALA A 63 -4.89 18.34 6.46
N ARG A 64 -4.56 17.35 7.30
CA ARG A 64 -3.82 17.53 8.56
C ARG A 64 -2.46 16.85 8.51
N PRO A 65 -1.42 17.49 7.93
CA PRO A 65 -0.10 16.89 7.78
C PRO A 65 0.58 16.58 9.12
N ASP A 66 0.38 17.43 10.12
CA ASP A 66 1.03 17.33 11.44
C ASP A 66 0.21 16.48 12.43
N GLN A 67 -0.85 15.81 11.97
CA GLN A 67 -1.58 14.85 12.81
C GLN A 67 -0.67 13.69 13.18
N GLU A 68 -0.53 13.41 14.47
CA GLU A 68 0.09 12.21 15.01
C GLU A 68 -0.73 10.97 14.63
N VAL A 69 -0.04 9.94 14.13
CA VAL A 69 -0.65 8.71 13.62
C VAL A 69 -0.22 7.51 14.47
N VAL A 70 1.08 7.41 14.77
CA VAL A 70 1.66 6.34 15.59
C VAL A 70 2.67 6.97 16.53
N ALA A 71 2.46 6.85 17.84
CA ALA A 71 3.22 7.61 18.84
C ALA A 71 3.27 9.11 18.45
N ILE A 72 4.47 9.69 18.38
CA ILE A 72 4.71 11.09 18.00
C ILE A 72 5.01 11.27 16.49
N LEU A 73 4.85 10.22 15.68
CA LEU A 73 5.09 10.30 14.24
C LEU A 73 3.86 10.84 13.53
N THR A 74 4.09 11.86 12.72
CA THR A 74 3.06 12.58 11.99
C THR A 74 2.74 11.93 10.66
N LYS A 75 1.54 12.21 10.15
CA LYS A 75 1.11 11.83 8.80
C LYS A 75 2.10 12.27 7.72
N LYS A 76 2.63 13.50 7.83
CA LYS A 76 3.62 14.03 6.88
C LYS A 76 4.90 13.20 6.87
N GLU A 77 5.37 12.74 8.03
CA GLU A 77 6.57 11.93 8.16
C GLU A 77 6.41 10.54 7.53
N PHE A 78 5.25 9.90 7.72
CA PHE A 78 4.94 8.64 7.02
C PHE A 78 4.82 8.82 5.49
N MET A 79 4.23 9.92 5.03
CA MET A 79 4.14 10.22 3.59
C MET A 79 5.50 10.56 2.98
N SER A 80 6.38 11.21 3.74
CA SER A 80 7.74 11.53 3.31
C SER A 80 8.64 10.30 3.34
N LEU A 81 8.46 9.37 4.28
CA LEU A 81 9.17 8.08 4.31
C LEU A 81 8.95 7.33 2.98
N TYR A 82 7.71 7.23 2.51
CA TYR A 82 7.42 6.67 1.19
C TYR A 82 8.10 7.45 0.05
N SER A 83 7.87 8.77 -0.02
CA SER A 83 8.28 9.58 -1.18
C SER A 83 9.80 9.71 -1.27
N ASN A 84 10.48 9.79 -0.14
CA ASN A 84 11.91 10.08 -0.05
C ASN A 84 12.76 8.81 0.03
N GLN A 85 12.22 7.68 0.49
CA GLN A 85 12.96 6.42 0.65
C GLN A 85 12.51 5.35 -0.34
N LEU A 86 11.24 4.95 -0.30
CA LEU A 86 10.74 3.84 -1.13
C LEU A 86 10.63 4.23 -2.61
N LEU A 87 10.06 5.40 -2.91
CA LEU A 87 9.82 5.86 -4.28
C LEU A 87 11.09 6.43 -4.93
N ASN A 88 11.90 7.17 -4.18
CA ASN A 88 13.00 7.95 -4.75
C ASN A 88 14.10 7.05 -5.34
N LYS A 89 14.62 7.42 -6.51
CA LYS A 89 15.73 6.69 -7.13
C LYS A 89 17.02 6.92 -6.34
N GLY A 90 17.87 5.91 -6.26
CA GLY A 90 19.16 5.97 -5.57
C GLY A 90 19.12 5.69 -4.06
N LYS A 91 17.94 5.45 -3.49
CA LYS A 91 17.81 4.97 -2.10
C LYS A 91 17.82 3.45 -2.07
N ALA A 92 18.32 2.85 -0.99
CA ALA A 92 18.38 1.39 -0.84
C ALA A 92 16.98 0.74 -0.95
N ALA A 93 15.96 1.35 -0.32
CA ALA A 93 14.59 0.85 -0.34
C ALA A 93 13.95 0.84 -1.75
N ARG A 94 14.51 1.57 -2.72
CA ARG A 94 14.01 1.60 -4.10
C ARG A 94 13.91 0.21 -4.74
N THR A 95 14.77 -0.73 -4.34
CA THR A 95 14.72 -2.11 -4.83
C THR A 95 13.35 -2.76 -4.61
N TYR A 96 12.68 -2.48 -3.48
CA TYR A 96 11.36 -3.04 -3.18
C TYR A 96 10.27 -2.44 -4.07
N TYR A 97 10.33 -1.13 -4.31
CA TYR A 97 9.43 -0.46 -5.25
C TYR A 97 9.54 -1.09 -6.65
N ASP A 98 10.76 -1.30 -7.13
CA ASP A 98 11.00 -1.87 -8.47
C ASP A 98 10.56 -3.34 -8.55
N LYS A 99 10.81 -4.13 -7.51
CA LYS A 99 10.30 -5.51 -7.40
C LYS A 99 8.77 -5.57 -7.50
N LEU A 100 8.07 -4.65 -6.83
CA LEU A 100 6.62 -4.55 -6.92
C LEU A 100 6.17 -4.18 -8.33
N ILE A 101 6.76 -3.17 -8.97
CA ILE A 101 6.42 -2.81 -10.36
C ILE A 101 6.57 -4.00 -11.31
N ILE A 102 7.67 -4.74 -11.21
CA ILE A 102 7.98 -5.90 -12.06
C ILE A 102 7.02 -7.07 -11.79
N SER A 103 6.37 -7.11 -10.62
CA SER A 103 5.38 -8.15 -10.29
C SER A 103 4.07 -8.01 -11.08
N ALA A 104 3.90 -6.95 -11.88
CA ALA A 104 2.75 -6.77 -12.75
C ALA A 104 2.69 -7.87 -13.84
N PRO A 105 1.61 -8.67 -13.91
CA PRO A 105 1.48 -9.70 -14.93
C PRO A 105 1.54 -9.11 -16.35
N LEU A 106 2.45 -9.62 -17.18
CA LEU A 106 2.67 -9.13 -18.56
C LEU A 106 3.03 -7.63 -18.62
N ALA A 107 3.59 -7.06 -17.55
CA ALA A 107 3.83 -5.62 -17.39
C ALA A 107 2.58 -4.74 -17.56
N LYS A 108 1.38 -5.31 -17.43
CA LYS A 108 0.10 -4.62 -17.57
C LYS A 108 -0.50 -4.26 -16.22
N CYS A 109 -1.18 -3.12 -16.18
CA CYS A 109 -1.92 -2.62 -15.05
C CYS A 109 -3.01 -3.64 -14.66
N PRO A 110 -2.95 -4.23 -13.45
CA PRO A 110 -3.94 -5.18 -12.96
C PRO A 110 -5.30 -4.54 -12.68
N LEU A 111 -5.36 -3.21 -12.52
CA LEU A 111 -6.62 -2.48 -12.32
C LEU A 111 -7.45 -2.47 -13.61
N CYS A 112 -6.85 -2.01 -14.72
CA CYS A 112 -7.57 -1.84 -15.99
C CYS A 112 -7.30 -2.92 -17.05
N GLY A 113 -6.23 -3.70 -16.93
CA GLY A 113 -5.88 -4.80 -17.82
C GLY A 113 -5.18 -4.41 -19.14
N PHE A 114 -5.03 -3.12 -19.45
CA PHE A 114 -4.46 -2.66 -20.73
C PHE A 114 -3.23 -1.74 -20.57
N GLY A 115 -3.28 -0.77 -19.67
CA GLY A 115 -2.20 0.20 -19.51
C GLY A 115 -0.91 -0.43 -19.00
N GLN A 116 0.24 0.15 -19.29
CA GLN A 116 1.52 -0.35 -18.76
C GLN A 116 1.63 -0.03 -17.25
N ALA A 117 2.03 -1.01 -16.45
CA ALA A 117 2.29 -0.79 -15.03
C ALA A 117 3.63 -0.05 -14.84
N THR A 118 3.56 1.23 -14.50
CA THR A 118 4.73 2.12 -14.37
C THR A 118 4.80 2.82 -13.00
N THR A 119 3.75 2.67 -12.19
CA THR A 119 3.63 3.28 -10.86
C THR A 119 3.09 2.27 -9.84
N LEU A 120 3.22 2.56 -8.56
CA LEU A 120 2.49 1.84 -7.51
C LEU A 120 1.31 2.70 -7.05
N ASP A 121 0.14 2.09 -7.02
CA ASP A 121 -1.10 2.60 -6.43
C ASP A 121 -1.21 2.11 -4.99
N HIS A 122 -1.66 2.99 -4.09
CA HIS A 122 -1.92 2.63 -2.70
C HIS A 122 -3.35 2.13 -2.55
N PHE A 123 -3.56 0.85 -2.24
CA PHE A 123 -4.90 0.30 -2.01
C PHE A 123 -5.66 1.09 -0.92
N LEU A 124 -5.02 1.32 0.23
CA LEU A 124 -5.40 2.33 1.20
C LEU A 124 -4.55 3.58 0.98
N SER A 125 -5.19 4.66 0.51
CA SER A 125 -4.51 5.89 0.12
C SER A 125 -3.61 6.42 1.23
N LYS A 126 -2.33 6.70 0.92
CA LYS A 126 -1.38 7.30 1.89
C LYS A 126 -1.85 8.62 2.49
N ALA A 127 -2.79 9.32 1.84
CA ALA A 127 -3.38 10.55 2.36
C ALA A 127 -4.37 10.30 3.53
N ARG A 128 -4.92 9.09 3.64
CA ARG A 128 -5.86 8.70 4.70
C ARG A 128 -5.30 7.63 5.63
N TYR A 129 -4.38 6.81 5.13
CA TYR A 129 -3.80 5.67 5.82
C TYR A 129 -2.26 5.73 5.73
N PRO A 130 -1.64 6.82 6.23
CA PRO A 130 -0.22 7.10 6.01
C PRO A 130 0.70 6.04 6.63
N ALA A 131 0.32 5.42 7.75
CA ALA A 131 1.11 4.37 8.39
C ALA A 131 1.45 3.21 7.44
N TYR A 132 0.55 2.90 6.50
CA TYR A 132 0.69 1.80 5.54
C TYR A 132 1.30 2.26 4.20
N SER A 133 1.89 3.45 4.13
CA SER A 133 2.38 4.04 2.87
C SER A 133 3.52 3.24 2.22
N ILE A 134 4.30 2.52 3.02
CA ILE A 134 5.42 1.68 2.55
C ILE A 134 5.14 0.18 2.65
N LEU A 135 3.96 -0.21 3.15
CA LEU A 135 3.60 -1.61 3.34
C LEU A 135 3.45 -2.29 1.95
N PRO A 136 4.24 -3.32 1.61
CA PRO A 136 4.23 -3.91 0.27
C PRO A 136 2.86 -4.42 -0.19
N ILE A 137 2.10 -5.04 0.71
CA ILE A 137 0.76 -5.54 0.40
C ILE A 137 -0.29 -4.44 0.23
N ASN A 138 0.02 -3.19 0.59
CA ASN A 138 -0.81 -2.02 0.32
C ASN A 138 -0.45 -1.34 -1.01
N LEU A 139 0.61 -1.79 -1.70
CA LEU A 139 1.15 -1.19 -2.91
C LEU A 139 0.93 -2.10 -4.12
N VAL A 140 0.13 -1.64 -5.07
CA VAL A 140 -0.30 -2.40 -6.23
C VAL A 140 0.32 -1.78 -7.49
N PRO A 141 0.93 -2.56 -8.40
CA PRO A 141 1.36 -2.04 -9.69
C PRO A 141 0.20 -1.44 -10.47
N ALA A 142 0.39 -0.28 -11.09
CA ALA A 142 -0.66 0.44 -11.79
C ALA A 142 -0.10 1.29 -12.93
N CYS A 143 -0.92 1.55 -13.94
CA CYS A 143 -0.65 2.61 -14.89
C CYS A 143 -0.91 3.98 -14.24
N THR A 144 -0.29 5.01 -14.81
CA THR A 144 -0.42 6.40 -14.34
C THR A 144 -1.87 6.86 -14.26
N ASP A 145 -2.72 6.48 -15.22
CA ASP A 145 -4.11 6.94 -15.28
C ASP A 145 -4.95 6.34 -14.16
N CYS A 146 -4.86 5.02 -13.94
CA CYS A 146 -5.58 4.38 -12.84
C CYS A 146 -5.14 4.91 -11.47
N ASN A 147 -3.84 5.10 -11.27
CA ASN A 147 -3.30 5.62 -10.01
C ASN A 147 -3.80 7.06 -9.73
N LYS A 148 -3.91 7.90 -10.77
CA LYS A 148 -4.45 9.27 -10.63
C LYS A 148 -5.94 9.29 -10.30
N VAL A 149 -6.74 8.42 -10.93
CA VAL A 149 -8.20 8.41 -10.78
C VAL A 149 -8.64 7.99 -9.37
N LYS A 150 -7.92 7.06 -8.73
CA LYS A 150 -8.30 6.50 -7.42
C LYS A 150 -8.43 7.57 -6.32
N GLY A 151 -7.61 8.63 -6.38
CA GLY A 151 -7.69 9.76 -5.47
C GLY A 151 -7.34 9.44 -4.01
N ALA A 152 -7.91 10.22 -3.09
CA ALA A 152 -7.55 10.24 -1.66
C ALA A 152 -8.72 9.91 -0.72
N SER A 153 -9.74 9.21 -1.22
CA SER A 153 -10.93 8.87 -0.44
C SER A 153 -10.62 7.86 0.66
N ALA A 154 -11.32 7.98 1.79
CA ALA A 154 -11.33 6.95 2.81
C ALA A 154 -12.14 5.74 2.32
N VAL A 155 -11.75 4.56 2.78
CA VAL A 155 -12.56 3.35 2.56
C VAL A 155 -13.65 3.26 3.63
N THR A 156 -14.84 2.86 3.22
CA THR A 156 -15.99 2.54 4.05
C THR A 156 -16.45 1.14 3.68
N GLU A 157 -17.26 0.50 4.52
CA GLU A 157 -17.86 -0.80 4.20
C GLU A 157 -18.54 -0.79 2.83
N ALA A 158 -19.26 0.29 2.51
CA ALA A 158 -20.00 0.42 1.25
C ALA A 158 -19.13 0.66 0.01
N ASN A 159 -17.90 1.16 0.15
CA ASN A 159 -17.06 1.54 -1.00
C ASN A 159 -15.76 0.72 -1.12
N GLN A 160 -15.47 -0.17 -0.16
CA GLN A 160 -14.26 -0.96 -0.19
C GLN A 160 -14.26 -1.89 -1.41
N GLN A 161 -13.24 -1.72 -2.24
CA GLN A 161 -13.07 -2.54 -3.42
C GLN A 161 -12.48 -3.91 -3.05
N PRO A 162 -12.70 -4.94 -3.88
CA PRO A 162 -12.01 -6.22 -3.74
C PRO A 162 -10.48 -6.06 -3.71
N HIS A 163 -9.81 -6.75 -2.79
CA HIS A 163 -8.36 -6.60 -2.60
C HIS A 163 -7.56 -7.53 -3.51
N LEU A 164 -6.78 -6.96 -4.43
CA LEU A 164 -6.02 -7.68 -5.47
C LEU A 164 -5.14 -8.85 -4.99
N TYR A 165 -4.56 -8.76 -3.79
CA TYR A 165 -3.75 -9.83 -3.18
C TYR A 165 -4.55 -10.85 -2.34
N PHE A 166 -5.69 -10.47 -1.76
CA PHE A 166 -6.40 -11.27 -0.75
C PHE A 166 -7.74 -11.85 -1.25
N GLU A 167 -8.20 -11.46 -2.45
CA GLU A 167 -9.42 -12.02 -3.03
C GLU A 167 -9.36 -13.54 -3.24
N CYS A 168 -10.50 -14.20 -3.04
CA CYS A 168 -10.65 -15.64 -3.30
C CYS A 168 -10.60 -15.94 -4.81
N VAL A 169 -9.95 -17.04 -5.21
CA VAL A 169 -9.74 -17.44 -6.63
C VAL A 169 -11.05 -17.82 -7.35
N ARG A 170 -12.18 -17.90 -6.64
CA ARG A 170 -13.46 -18.33 -7.22
C ARG A 170 -13.88 -17.50 -8.44
N PHE A 171 -13.67 -16.18 -8.40
CA PHE A 171 -14.04 -15.27 -9.49
C PHE A 171 -13.27 -15.46 -10.80
N GLU A 172 -12.07 -16.07 -10.77
CA GLU A 172 -11.26 -16.28 -11.97
C GLU A 172 -11.49 -17.65 -12.63
N LYS A 173 -12.10 -18.60 -11.91
CA LYS A 173 -12.23 -19.99 -12.35
C LYS A 173 -13.66 -20.44 -12.59
N GLU A 174 -14.65 -19.77 -12.02
CA GLU A 174 -16.05 -20.15 -12.14
C GLU A 174 -16.81 -19.15 -13.03
N PRO A 175 -17.53 -19.62 -14.08
CA PRO A 175 -18.45 -18.76 -14.80
C PRO A 175 -19.54 -18.28 -13.83
N TRP A 176 -19.66 -16.97 -13.69
CA TRP A 176 -20.60 -16.33 -12.76
C TRP A 176 -21.65 -15.46 -13.46
N VAL A 177 -21.58 -15.39 -14.80
CA VAL A 177 -22.60 -14.78 -15.66
C VAL A 177 -23.10 -15.86 -16.60
N PHE A 178 -24.41 -16.10 -16.55
CA PHE A 178 -25.12 -17.00 -17.46
C PHE A 178 -26.09 -16.16 -18.27
N ALA A 179 -26.21 -16.46 -19.56
CA ALA A 179 -27.24 -15.90 -20.42
C ALA A 179 -28.16 -17.03 -20.86
N GLU A 180 -29.47 -16.81 -20.73
CA GLU A 180 -30.49 -17.71 -21.28
C GLU A 180 -30.94 -17.15 -22.64
N LEU A 181 -31.21 -18.06 -23.59
CA LEU A 181 -31.68 -17.76 -24.94
C LEU A 181 -33.19 -17.55 -24.99
#